data_AF-A0A353H2S6-F1
#
_entry.id   AF-A0A353H2S6-F1
#
_cell.length_a   1.000
_cell.length_b   1.000
_cell.length_c   1.000
_cell.angle_alpha   90.00
_cell.angle_beta   90.00
_cell.angle_gamma   90.00
#
_symmetry.space_group_name_H-M   'P 1'
#
loop_
_entity.id
_entity.type
_entity.pdbx_description
1 polymer ?
#
loop_
_entity_poly.entity_id
_entity_poly.type
_entity_poly.pdbx_seq_one_letter_code
_entity_poly.pdbx_strand_id
1 'polypeptide(L)'
;MWVLTNTSEDQRQVTIALAEYLMDDQFLAEWTEAANLMPTSQSILKKWKNQTDAATVNEIASSAQLIPSNEFISSISPILQQGTLGMIRGQINYLQAFENSLKDLEFIYPTPGE
;
A
#
# COMPACT_ATOMS: atom_id res chain seq x y z
N MET A 1 5.21 14.85 -1.47
CA MET A 1 5.56 16.28 -1.41
C MET A 1 6.69 16.51 -2.40
N TRP A 2 6.45 17.27 -3.47
CA TRP A 2 7.51 17.61 -4.42
C TRP A 2 8.34 18.75 -3.83
N VAL A 3 9.67 18.57 -3.78
CA VAL A 3 10.59 19.60 -3.28
C VAL A 3 11.23 20.27 -4.49
N LEU A 4 10.95 21.55 -4.68
CA LEU A 4 11.55 22.36 -5.74
C LEU A 4 12.90 22.90 -5.26
N THR A 5 14.00 22.40 -5.83
CA THR A 5 15.37 22.84 -5.48
C THR A 5 15.91 23.91 -6.41
N ASN A 6 15.12 24.39 -7.39
CA ASN A 6 15.60 25.32 -8.41
C ASN A 6 15.80 26.75 -7.89
N THR A 7 16.98 27.30 -8.19
CA THR A 7 17.47 28.62 -7.75
C THR A 7 17.11 29.76 -8.70
N SER A 8 16.80 29.49 -9.98
CA SER A 8 16.38 30.53 -10.95
C SER A 8 14.87 30.55 -11.16
N GLU A 9 14.30 31.74 -11.32
CA GLU A 9 12.85 31.96 -11.45
C GLU A 9 12.27 31.29 -12.70
N ASP A 10 12.95 31.40 -13.84
CA ASP A 10 12.52 30.79 -15.10
C ASP A 10 12.46 29.26 -15.00
N GLN A 11 13.45 28.63 -14.36
CA GLN A 11 13.45 27.17 -14.16
C GLN A 11 12.36 26.73 -13.18
N ARG A 12 12.04 27.56 -12.18
CA ARG A 12 10.96 27.28 -11.23
C ARG A 12 9.61 27.25 -11.94
N GLN A 13 9.32 28.23 -12.80
CA GLN A 13 8.07 28.29 -13.54
C GLN A 13 7.87 27.07 -14.45
N VAL A 14 8.91 26.67 -15.18
CA VAL A 14 8.86 25.46 -16.02
C VAL A 14 8.67 24.19 -15.18
N THR A 15 9.33 24.11 -14.01
CA THR A 15 9.20 22.93 -13.13
C THR A 15 7.79 22.83 -12.55
N ILE A 16 7.18 23.95 -12.18
CA ILE A 16 5.79 23.99 -11.70
C ILE A 16 4.85 23.54 -12.82
N ALA A 17 4.99 24.10 -14.02
CA ALA A 17 4.15 23.74 -15.16
C ALA A 17 4.26 22.25 -15.51
N LEU A 18 5.46 21.66 -15.42
CA LEU A 18 5.65 20.23 -15.61
C LEU A 18 4.98 19.42 -14.49
N ALA A 19 5.13 19.83 -13.23
CA ALA A 19 4.50 19.14 -12.11
C ALA A 19 2.96 19.18 -12.22
N GLU A 20 2.39 20.31 -12.64
CA GLU A 20 0.96 20.45 -12.91
C GLU A 20 0.52 19.52 -14.04
N TYR A 21 1.26 19.48 -15.15
CA TYR A 21 0.96 18.58 -16.27
C TYR A 21 1.01 17.10 -15.85
N LEU A 22 2.02 16.69 -15.07
CA LEU A 22 2.14 15.32 -14.58
C LEU A 22 1.08 14.94 -13.54
N MET A 23 0.41 15.92 -12.93
CA MET A 23 -0.70 15.72 -12.01
C MET A 23 -2.08 15.80 -12.68
N ASP A 24 -2.14 16.15 -13.96
CA ASP A 24 -3.40 16.21 -14.68
C ASP A 24 -4.07 14.83 -14.72
N ASP A 25 -5.36 14.79 -14.38
CA ASP A 25 -6.12 13.54 -14.28
C ASP A 25 -6.15 12.75 -15.60
N GLN A 26 -6.17 13.43 -16.76
CA GLN A 26 -6.17 12.77 -18.06
C GLN A 26 -4.80 12.15 -18.35
N PHE A 27 -3.73 12.91 -18.10
CA PHE A 27 -2.37 12.39 -18.22
C PHE A 27 -2.14 11.19 -17.30
N LEU A 28 -2.52 11.30 -16.04
CA LEU A 28 -2.39 10.22 -15.07
C LEU A 28 -3.22 9.00 -15.46
N ALA A 29 -4.43 9.17 -16.00
CA ALA A 29 -5.25 8.06 -16.46
C ALA A 29 -4.55 7.27 -17.58
N GLU A 30 -4.08 7.97 -18.61
CA GLU A 30 -3.41 7.35 -19.75
C GLU A 30 -2.09 6.70 -19.35
N TRP A 31 -1.30 7.37 -18.51
CA TRP A 31 -0.01 6.87 -18.06
C TRP A 31 -0.15 5.65 -17.14
N THR A 32 -1.05 5.70 -16.15
CA THR A 32 -1.26 4.59 -15.20
C THR A 32 -1.81 3.34 -15.89
N GLU A 33 -2.76 3.50 -16.81
CA GLU A 33 -3.29 2.39 -17.62
C GLU A 33 -2.20 1.77 -18.48
N ALA A 34 -1.43 2.59 -19.23
CA ALA A 34 -0.36 2.09 -20.09
C ALA A 34 0.77 1.40 -19.31
N ALA A 35 1.04 1.84 -18.08
CA ALA A 35 2.05 1.27 -17.21
C ALA A 35 1.55 0.07 -16.38
N ASN A 36 0.25 -0.26 -16.43
CA ASN A 36 -0.41 -1.22 -15.53
C ASN A 36 -0.15 -0.90 -14.04
N LEU A 37 -0.15 0.38 -13.68
CA LEU A 37 0.00 0.86 -12.31
C LEU A 37 -1.34 1.35 -11.76
N MET A 38 -1.54 1.22 -10.44
CA MET A 38 -2.73 1.79 -9.80
C MET A 38 -2.59 3.31 -9.65
N PRO A 39 -3.60 4.11 -10.02
CA PRO A 39 -3.60 5.54 -9.78
C PRO A 39 -3.74 5.85 -8.29
N THR A 40 -3.27 7.03 -7.88
CA THR A 40 -3.35 7.52 -6.50
C THR A 40 -4.75 7.97 -6.08
N SER A 41 -5.68 8.09 -7.04
CA SER A 41 -7.08 8.44 -6.80
C SER A 41 -8.01 7.56 -7.62
N GLN A 42 -9.11 7.13 -6.99
CA GLN A 42 -10.18 6.38 -7.65
C GLN A 42 -10.88 7.19 -8.76
N SER A 43 -10.88 8.53 -8.68
CA SER A 43 -11.50 9.37 -9.72
C SER A 43 -10.85 9.19 -11.09
N ILE A 44 -9.55 8.87 -11.11
CA ILE A 44 -8.75 8.69 -12.33
C ILE A 44 -9.14 7.40 -13.06
N LEU A 45 -9.55 6.35 -12.32
CA LEU A 45 -9.99 5.08 -12.92
C LEU A 45 -11.17 5.25 -13.87
N LYS A 46 -12.04 6.23 -13.62
CA LYS A 46 -13.18 6.54 -14.52
C LYS A 46 -12.73 6.99 -15.91
N LYS A 47 -11.49 7.46 -16.05
CA LYS A 47 -10.91 7.97 -17.30
C LYS A 47 -10.08 6.92 -18.05
N TRP A 48 -9.87 5.74 -17.48
CA TRP A 48 -9.22 4.63 -18.20
C TRP A 48 -10.05 4.21 -19.41
N LYS A 49 -9.40 3.73 -20.47
CA LYS A 49 -10.10 3.22 -21.65
C LYS A 49 -10.68 1.84 -21.37
N ASN A 50 -9.92 0.96 -20.71
CA ASN A 50 -10.39 -0.35 -20.30
C ASN A 50 -11.18 -0.26 -18.98
N GLN A 51 -12.49 -0.15 -19.11
CA GLN A 51 -13.41 -0.09 -17.97
C GLN A 51 -13.53 -1.41 -17.20
N THR A 52 -13.18 -2.55 -17.82
CA THR A 52 -13.13 -3.84 -17.11
C THR A 52 -11.98 -3.85 -16.12
N ASP A 53 -10.78 -3.46 -16.55
CA ASP A 53 -9.62 -3.37 -15.66
C ASP A 53 -9.84 -2.29 -14.59
N ALA A 54 -10.44 -1.15 -14.97
CA ALA A 54 -10.77 -0.08 -14.04
C ALA A 54 -11.73 -0.56 -12.93
N ALA A 55 -12.74 -1.37 -13.27
CA ALA A 55 -13.66 -1.96 -12.28
C ALA A 55 -12.93 -2.90 -11.32
N THR A 56 -12.07 -3.80 -11.83
CA THR A 56 -11.27 -4.71 -10.98
C THR A 56 -10.35 -3.93 -10.05
N VAL A 57 -9.63 -2.92 -10.55
CA VAL A 57 -8.76 -2.07 -9.72
C VAL A 57 -9.56 -1.32 -8.66
N ASN A 58 -10.77 -0.83 -9.00
CA ASN A 58 -11.63 -0.14 -8.05
C ASN A 58 -12.13 -1.06 -6.92
N GLU A 59 -12.46 -2.31 -7.22
CA GLU A 59 -12.81 -3.32 -6.19
C GLU A 59 -11.63 -3.61 -5.26
N ILE A 60 -10.42 -3.77 -5.81
CA ILE A 60 -9.19 -3.95 -5.01
C ILE A 60 -8.98 -2.73 -4.11
N ALA A 61 -9.04 -1.53 -4.66
CA ALA A 61 -8.87 -0.29 -3.90
C ALA A 61 -9.92 -0.10 -2.80
N SER A 62 -11.15 -0.61 -3.00
CA SER A 62 -12.24 -0.50 -2.03
C SER A 62 -12.10 -1.46 -0.84
N SER A 63 -11.34 -2.55 -1.00
CA SER A 63 -11.05 -3.51 0.06
C SER A 63 -9.67 -3.30 0.70
N ALA A 64 -8.82 -2.50 0.07
CA ALA A 64 -7.49 -2.18 0.57
C ALA A 64 -7.58 -1.41 1.90
N GLN A 65 -6.75 -1.81 2.86
CA GLN A 65 -6.55 -1.09 4.11
C GLN A 65 -5.17 -0.48 4.13
N LEU A 66 -5.03 0.63 4.85
CA LEU A 66 -3.72 1.21 5.12
C LEU A 66 -2.85 0.18 5.85
N ILE A 67 -1.63 0.02 5.37
CA ILE A 67 -0.63 -0.80 6.07
C ILE A 67 -0.43 -0.15 7.46
N PRO A 68 -0.45 -0.95 8.55
CA PRO A 68 -0.14 -0.48 9.89
C PRO A 68 1.23 0.21 9.99
N SER A 69 1.50 0.87 11.12
CA SER A 69 2.79 1.55 11.34
C SER A 69 3.96 0.58 11.22
N ASN A 70 5.11 1.07 10.75
CA ASN A 70 6.33 0.25 10.63
C ASN A 70 6.75 -0.38 11.95
N GLU A 71 6.53 0.32 13.07
CA GLU A 71 6.80 -0.21 14.41
C GLU A 71 5.92 -1.44 14.71
N PHE A 72 4.62 -1.35 14.42
CA PHE A 72 3.69 -2.46 14.59
C PHE A 72 4.00 -3.62 13.62
N ILE A 73 4.26 -3.33 12.35
CA ILE A 73 4.67 -4.35 11.37
C ILE A 73 5.93 -5.07 11.85
N SER A 74 6.93 -4.32 12.34
CA SER A 74 8.19 -4.91 12.81
C SER A 74 8.01 -5.81 14.03
N SER A 75 7.05 -5.50 14.92
CA SER A 75 6.77 -6.34 16.09
C SER A 75 6.04 -7.63 15.73
N ILE A 76 5.09 -7.59 14.79
CA ILE A 76 4.28 -8.76 14.43
C ILE A 76 4.89 -9.64 13.33
N SER A 77 5.77 -9.10 12.48
CA SER A 77 6.31 -9.82 11.32
C SER A 77 7.01 -11.13 11.69
N PRO A 78 7.87 -11.19 12.73
CA PRO A 78 8.53 -12.45 13.12
C PRO A 78 7.52 -13.52 13.53
N ILE A 79 6.45 -13.13 14.26
CA ILE A 79 5.40 -14.04 14.75
C ILE A 79 4.66 -14.65 13.56
N LEU A 80 4.17 -13.81 12.64
CA LEU A 80 3.47 -14.26 11.44
C LEU A 80 4.36 -15.11 10.54
N GLN A 81 5.63 -14.74 10.40
CA GLN A 81 6.60 -15.49 9.59
C GLN A 81 6.84 -16.89 10.17
N GLN A 82 7.03 -17.01 11.49
CA GLN A 82 7.26 -18.28 12.15
C GLN A 82 6.05 -19.21 12.02
N GLY A 83 4.84 -18.71 12.30
CA GLY A 83 3.61 -19.48 12.17
C GLY A 83 3.38 -19.95 10.72
N THR A 84 3.55 -19.04 9.75
CA THR A 84 3.38 -19.35 8.32
C THR A 84 4.38 -20.37 7.83
N LEU A 85 5.67 -20.22 8.17
CA LEU A 85 6.70 -21.19 7.80
C LEU A 85 6.47 -22.55 8.44
N GLY A 86 6.03 -22.59 9.71
CA GLY A 86 5.69 -23.83 10.39
C GLY A 86 4.55 -24.58 9.68
N MET A 87 3.51 -23.86 9.23
CA MET A 87 2.40 -24.44 8.47
C MET A 87 2.84 -24.93 7.09
N ILE A 88 3.58 -24.12 6.32
CA ILE A 88 4.08 -24.51 4.98
C ILE A 88 4.97 -25.75 5.06
N ARG A 89 5.75 -25.89 6.15
CA ARG A 89 6.62 -27.05 6.39
C ARG A 89 5.88 -28.26 6.97
N GLY A 90 4.59 -28.14 7.27
CA GLY A 90 3.80 -29.21 7.90
C GLY A 90 4.22 -29.53 9.34
N GLN A 91 4.91 -28.60 10.02
CA GLN A 91 5.40 -28.77 11.39
C GLN A 91 4.33 -28.47 12.43
N ILE A 92 3.43 -27.54 12.10
CA ILE A 92 2.29 -27.14 12.93
C ILE A 92 1.04 -27.01 12.04
N ASN A 93 -0.13 -27.23 12.61
CA ASN A 93 -1.40 -26.97 11.93
C ASN A 93 -1.86 -25.51 12.15
N TYR A 94 -2.97 -25.12 11.51
CA TYR A 94 -3.49 -23.76 11.60
C TYR A 94 -3.86 -23.33 13.03
N LEU A 95 -4.40 -24.26 13.84
CA LEU A 95 -4.82 -23.96 15.20
C LEU A 95 -3.61 -23.71 16.10
N GLN A 96 -2.59 -24.54 15.99
CA GLN A 96 -1.31 -24.38 16.68
C GLN A 96 -0.60 -23.08 16.26
N ALA A 97 -0.62 -22.74 14.97
CA ALA A 97 -0.06 -21.48 14.48
C ALA A 97 -0.78 -20.27 15.08
N PHE A 98 -2.10 -20.31 15.18
CA PHE A 98 -2.91 -19.25 15.80
C PHE A 98 -2.62 -19.11 17.29
N GLU A 99 -2.69 -20.20 18.06
CA GLU A 99 -2.46 -20.18 19.52
C GLU A 99 -1.06 -19.69 19.88
N ASN A 100 -0.03 -20.17 19.18
CA ASN A 100 1.34 -19.71 19.39
C ASN A 100 1.48 -18.22 19.06
N SER A 101 0.91 -17.78 17.94
CA SER A 101 0.97 -16.37 17.54
C SER A 101 0.26 -15.45 18.53
N LEU A 102 -0.88 -15.88 19.07
CA LEU A 102 -1.63 -15.11 20.06
C LEU A 102 -0.83 -14.96 21.36
N LYS A 103 -0.22 -16.05 21.84
CA LYS A 103 0.63 -16.04 23.03
C LYS A 103 1.84 -15.12 22.85
N ASP A 104 2.49 -15.17 21.69
CA ASP A 104 3.64 -14.32 21.39
C ASP A 104 3.23 -12.83 21.30
N LEU A 105 2.03 -12.54 20.78
CA LEU A 105 1.47 -11.19 20.75
C LEU A 105 1.13 -10.66 22.15
N GLU A 106 0.52 -11.47 23.01
CA GLU A 106 0.21 -11.11 24.41
C GLU A 106 1.48 -10.80 25.21
N PHE A 107 2.57 -11.50 24.93
CA PHE A 107 3.87 -11.20 25.54
C PHE A 107 4.42 -9.83 25.12
N ILE A 108 4.21 -9.42 23.86
CA ILE A 108 4.69 -8.12 23.33
C ILE A 108 3.77 -6.97 23.74
N TYR A 109 2.45 -7.20 23.74
CA TYR A 109 1.43 -6.24 24.10
C TYR A 109 0.56 -6.80 25.23
N PRO A 110 1.06 -6.83 26.48
CA PRO A 110 0.28 -7.30 27.60
C PRO A 110 -0.95 -6.42 27.76
N THR A 111 -2.11 -7.06 27.90
CA THR A 111 -3.35 -6.35 28.23
C THR A 111 -3.18 -5.60 29.56
N PRO A 112 -3.59 -4.33 29.66
CA PRO A 112 -3.46 -3.60 30.91
C PRO A 112 -4.45 -4.18 31.94
N GLY A 113 -3.91 -4.90 32.92
CA GLY A 113 -4.62 -5.32 34.13
C GLY A 113 -5.36 -6.66 34.01
N GLU A 114 -4.65 -7.74 34.30
CA GLU A 114 -5.13 -8.81 35.17
C GLU A 114 -4.31 -8.82 36.46
#